data_AF-A0A0Q9CWQ0-F1
#
_entry.id   AF-A0A0Q9CWQ0-F1
#
_cell.length_a   1.000
_cell.length_b   1.000
_cell.length_c   1.000
_cell.angle_alpha   90.00
_cell.angle_beta   90.00
_cell.angle_gamma   90.00
#
_symmetry.space_group_name_H-M   'P 1'
#
loop_
_entity.id
_entity.type
_entity.pdbx_description
1 polymer ?
#
loop_
_entity_poly.entity_id
_entity_poly.type
_entity_poly.pdbx_seq_one_letter_code
_entity_poly.pdbx_strand_id
1 'polypeptide(L)'
;MDAAHLPRPVSMSLSRTQQHALARLQHMACLDFTGPQLIEPVLHELHQLIGFDTGVYFHPDADGVLDAYIEPSPAREWMHRYFDPQMMVQELKLVRYSLHDFAAAVRQEHGVLAMEQILQVSRHEFIRSDFYNELARPSEWQDFLSLVLRTPQGRGLGSLKLCRKPGASRFVSEEIALLEQLAPWLARALQPGEMDAQGSVVQDSAMLVATAEGRLLWTSPQADRLMALAFGLRWYRRSELPPALRFLLERMRSVGEGNTDWGQAPELPQLDLHNASGWFSLRATQMAAAAGSGEDGCHNDRVVGIHITQRVARVAHLLPTLRALGLPQRQHELAYWLVRGVPEDQIAKRMGISANTATYHRRQIYTRLGVQSRKELQAYLQT
;
A
#
# COMPACT_ATOMS: atom_id res chain seq x y z
N MET A 1 1.69 28.52 38.44
CA MET A 1 2.06 27.14 38.05
C MET A 1 0.76 26.39 37.91
N ASP A 2 0.09 26.55 36.77
CA ASP A 2 -1.16 25.85 36.48
C ASP A 2 -0.85 24.50 35.85
N ALA A 3 -1.28 23.45 36.52
CA ALA A 3 -1.23 22.09 36.02
C ALA A 3 -2.23 21.98 34.86
N ALA A 4 -1.69 21.88 33.64
CA ALA A 4 -2.45 21.64 32.42
C ALA A 4 -3.33 20.39 32.60
N HIS A 5 -4.64 20.61 32.46
CA HIS A 5 -5.66 19.57 32.35
C HIS A 5 -5.36 18.73 31.09
N LEU A 6 -4.71 17.59 31.25
CA LEU A 6 -4.72 16.54 30.24
C LEU A 6 -6.18 16.08 30.06
N PRO A 7 -6.76 16.13 28.84
CA PRO A 7 -8.11 15.67 28.62
C PRO A 7 -8.20 14.18 29.00
N ARG A 8 -9.17 13.83 29.85
CA ARG A 8 -9.47 12.44 30.20
C ARG A 8 -9.80 11.67 28.92
N PRO A 9 -9.25 10.45 28.71
CA PRO A 9 -9.62 9.64 27.56
C PRO A 9 -11.12 9.34 27.64
N VAL A 10 -11.85 9.71 26.58
CA VAL A 10 -13.24 9.32 26.40
C VAL A 10 -13.27 7.80 26.39
N SER A 11 -13.80 7.21 27.46
CA SER A 11 -13.95 5.76 27.61
C SER A 11 -15.06 5.28 26.67
N MET A 12 -14.72 5.02 25.40
CA MET A 12 -15.60 4.26 24.52
C MET A 12 -15.67 2.81 24.97
N SER A 13 -16.87 2.29 25.14
CA SER A 13 -17.08 0.84 25.22
C SER A 13 -16.90 0.25 23.81
N LEU A 14 -15.66 -0.08 23.46
CA LEU A 14 -15.36 -0.77 22.20
C LEU A 14 -16.00 -2.17 22.21
N SER A 15 -16.61 -2.55 21.09
CA SER A 15 -17.04 -3.93 20.88
C SER A 15 -15.84 -4.88 20.91
N ARG A 16 -16.09 -6.18 21.13
CA ARG A 16 -15.03 -7.20 21.12
C ARG A 16 -14.24 -7.20 19.79
N THR A 17 -14.92 -6.98 18.66
CA THR A 17 -14.30 -6.89 17.34
C THR A 17 -13.37 -5.67 17.26
N GLN A 18 -13.82 -4.51 17.73
CA GLN A 18 -13.00 -3.28 17.78
C GLN A 18 -11.80 -3.42 18.72
N GLN A 19 -11.97 -4.06 19.88
CA GLN A 19 -10.87 -4.33 20.80
C GLN A 19 -9.80 -5.22 20.16
N HIS A 20 -10.20 -6.25 19.42
CA HIS A 20 -9.27 -7.09 18.68
C HIS A 20 -8.56 -6.31 17.56
N ALA A 21 -9.28 -5.46 16.81
CA ALA A 21 -8.68 -4.65 15.75
C ALA A 21 -7.65 -3.65 16.29
N LEU A 22 -7.98 -2.97 17.40
CA LEU A 22 -7.04 -2.10 18.11
C LEU A 22 -5.78 -2.85 18.54
N ALA A 23 -5.94 -4.04 19.15
CA ALA A 23 -4.81 -4.86 19.56
C ALA A 23 -3.95 -5.32 18.37
N ARG A 24 -4.57 -5.62 17.22
CA ARG A 24 -3.84 -5.97 15.99
C ARG A 24 -3.05 -4.79 15.42
N LEU A 25 -3.60 -3.58 15.39
CA LEU A 25 -2.86 -2.37 14.99
C LEU A 25 -1.66 -2.10 15.91
N GLN A 26 -1.86 -2.22 17.23
CA GLN A 26 -0.77 -2.08 18.21
C GLN A 26 0.29 -3.17 18.03
N HIS A 27 -0.12 -4.41 17.74
CA HIS A 27 0.81 -5.49 17.45
C HIS A 27 1.63 -5.22 16.18
N MET A 28 1.02 -4.68 15.10
CA MET A 28 1.74 -4.32 13.87
C MET A 28 2.90 -3.34 14.13
N ALA A 29 2.71 -2.39 15.05
CA ALA A 29 3.76 -1.45 15.46
C ALA A 29 4.93 -2.10 16.23
N CYS A 30 4.73 -3.33 16.73
CA CYS A 30 5.68 -4.10 17.53
C CYS A 30 6.31 -5.28 16.75
N LEU A 31 5.98 -5.44 15.46
CA LEU A 31 6.56 -6.49 14.64
C LEU A 31 8.04 -6.22 14.34
N ASP A 32 8.73 -7.26 13.93
CA ASP A 32 10.10 -7.21 13.39
C ASP A 32 10.16 -6.69 11.94
N PHE A 33 9.03 -6.22 11.41
CA PHE A 33 8.91 -5.57 10.11
C PHE A 33 8.00 -4.36 10.23
N THR A 34 8.42 -3.23 9.66
CA THR A 34 7.67 -1.97 9.62
C THR A 34 7.92 -1.29 8.29
N GLY A 35 6.93 -0.56 7.77
CA GLY A 35 7.04 0.13 6.50
C GLY A 35 5.71 0.29 5.77
N PRO A 36 5.72 1.00 4.63
CA PRO A 36 4.52 1.29 3.85
C PRO A 36 3.79 0.02 3.36
N GLN A 37 4.48 -1.13 3.27
CA GLN A 37 3.89 -2.41 2.88
C GLN A 37 2.91 -2.99 3.91
N LEU A 38 2.86 -2.43 5.12
CA LEU A 38 1.83 -2.75 6.11
C LEU A 38 0.54 -1.94 5.92
N ILE A 39 0.44 -1.08 4.91
CA ILE A 39 -0.74 -0.21 4.77
C ILE A 39 -2.05 -0.98 4.56
N GLU A 40 -2.05 -2.02 3.74
CA GLU A 40 -3.24 -2.84 3.51
C GLU A 40 -3.77 -3.49 4.81
N PRO A 41 -2.95 -4.24 5.59
CA PRO A 41 -3.44 -4.78 6.86
C PRO A 41 -3.81 -3.69 7.86
N VAL A 42 -3.13 -2.54 7.86
CA VAL A 42 -3.49 -1.38 8.69
C VAL A 42 -4.89 -0.85 8.34
N LEU A 43 -5.16 -0.57 7.07
CA LEU A 43 -6.46 -0.07 6.61
C LEU A 43 -7.59 -1.07 6.90
N HIS A 44 -7.32 -2.37 6.72
CA HIS A 44 -8.28 -3.40 7.07
C HIS A 44 -8.71 -3.35 8.54
N GLU A 45 -7.77 -3.19 9.48
CA GLU A 45 -8.12 -3.08 10.90
C GLU A 45 -8.77 -1.73 11.23
N LEU A 46 -8.39 -0.66 10.54
CA LEU A 46 -9.04 0.64 10.67
C LEU A 46 -10.52 0.59 10.27
N HIS A 47 -10.89 -0.17 9.22
CA HIS A 47 -12.30 -0.38 8.84
C HIS A 47 -13.16 -0.99 9.95
N GLN A 48 -12.54 -1.73 10.88
CA GLN A 48 -13.25 -2.29 12.04
C GLN A 48 -13.47 -1.26 13.14
N LEU A 49 -12.71 -0.16 13.13
CA LEU A 49 -12.70 0.87 14.17
C LEU A 49 -13.46 2.12 13.76
N ILE A 50 -13.33 2.53 12.49
CA ILE A 50 -13.89 3.75 11.92
C ILE A 50 -14.61 3.36 10.64
N GLY A 51 -15.85 3.82 10.46
CA GLY A 51 -16.59 3.56 9.22
C GLY A 51 -16.09 4.48 8.12
N PHE A 52 -15.39 3.96 7.11
CA PHE A 52 -15.03 4.71 5.90
C PHE A 52 -15.16 3.79 4.67
N ASP A 53 -15.26 4.37 3.48
CA ASP A 53 -15.47 3.63 2.23
C ASP A 53 -14.15 3.41 1.45
N THR A 54 -13.18 4.32 1.59
CA THR A 54 -11.89 4.22 0.91
C THR A 54 -10.76 4.81 1.73
N GLY A 55 -9.74 4.00 2.01
CA GLY A 55 -8.46 4.41 2.57
C GLY A 55 -7.46 4.75 1.48
N VAL A 56 -6.76 5.87 1.67
CA VAL A 56 -5.64 6.29 0.82
C VAL A 56 -4.45 6.61 1.70
N TYR A 57 -3.26 6.17 1.29
CA TYR A 57 -2.01 6.49 1.97
C TYR A 57 -1.03 7.07 0.97
N PHE A 58 -0.83 8.38 1.06
CA PHE A 58 0.20 9.09 0.30
C PHE A 58 1.52 9.01 1.07
N HIS A 59 2.60 8.65 0.41
CA HIS A 59 3.92 8.61 1.03
C HIS A 59 5.00 8.99 0.02
N PRO A 60 6.09 9.64 0.46
CA PRO A 60 7.25 9.81 -0.40
C PRO A 60 7.88 8.43 -0.72
N ASP A 61 8.35 8.26 -1.95
CA ASP A 61 9.25 7.18 -2.32
C ASP A 61 10.70 7.47 -1.86
N ALA A 62 11.65 6.63 -2.27
CA ALA A 62 13.06 6.78 -1.89
C ALA A 62 13.69 8.09 -2.44
N ASP A 63 13.17 8.61 -3.55
CA ASP A 63 13.62 9.84 -4.19
C ASP A 63 12.83 11.07 -3.68
N GLY A 64 11.90 10.87 -2.75
CA GLY A 64 11.06 11.92 -2.18
C GLY A 64 9.85 12.28 -3.05
N VAL A 65 9.61 11.56 -4.16
CA VAL A 65 8.43 11.78 -5.00
C VAL A 65 7.22 11.14 -4.35
N LEU A 66 6.09 11.85 -4.37
CA LEU A 66 4.86 11.34 -3.77
C LEU A 66 4.32 10.13 -4.56
N ASP A 67 4.11 9.03 -3.86
CA ASP A 67 3.39 7.85 -4.32
C ASP A 67 2.14 7.63 -3.43
N ALA A 68 1.23 6.76 -3.84
CA ALA A 68 0.02 6.48 -3.09
C ALA A 68 -0.40 5.01 -3.17
N TYR A 69 -0.75 4.45 -2.01
CA TYR A 69 -1.60 3.26 -1.92
C TYR A 69 -3.07 3.69 -1.84
N ILE A 70 -3.93 3.06 -2.63
CA ILE A 70 -5.38 3.31 -2.66
C ILE A 70 -6.10 1.98 -2.61
N GLU A 71 -7.04 1.81 -1.68
CA GLU A 71 -7.88 0.62 -1.63
C GLU A 71 -8.68 0.44 -2.95
N PRO A 72 -9.01 -0.80 -3.34
CA PRO A 72 -9.87 -1.05 -4.50
C PRO A 72 -11.19 -0.27 -4.42
N SER A 73 -11.31 0.79 -5.22
CA SER A 73 -12.40 1.77 -5.18
C SER A 73 -12.41 2.61 -6.47
N PRO A 74 -13.51 3.34 -6.77
CA PRO A 74 -13.53 4.30 -7.88
C PRO A 74 -12.39 5.33 -7.79
N ALA A 75 -12.01 5.74 -6.56
CA ALA A 75 -10.90 6.66 -6.35
C ALA A 75 -9.60 6.20 -7.00
N ARG A 76 -9.33 4.89 -7.02
CA ARG A 76 -8.13 4.33 -7.64
C ARG A 76 -8.11 4.55 -9.16
N GLU A 77 -9.26 4.51 -9.81
CA GLU A 77 -9.37 4.72 -11.27
C GLU A 77 -9.14 6.18 -11.65
N TRP A 78 -9.59 7.10 -10.80
CA TRP A 78 -9.55 8.54 -11.06
C TRP A 78 -8.30 9.24 -10.54
N MET A 79 -7.49 8.59 -9.69
CA MET A 79 -6.37 9.25 -9.01
C MET A 79 -5.31 9.83 -9.95
N HIS A 80 -5.12 9.26 -11.14
CA HIS A 80 -4.21 9.83 -12.14
C HIS A 80 -4.52 11.32 -12.46
N ARG A 81 -5.80 11.75 -12.39
CA ARG A 81 -6.19 13.16 -12.60
C ARG A 81 -5.70 14.07 -11.47
N TYR A 82 -5.54 13.54 -10.25
CA TYR A 82 -5.06 14.33 -9.11
C TYR A 82 -3.66 14.91 -9.35
N PHE A 83 -2.86 14.26 -10.21
CA PHE A 83 -1.52 14.69 -10.60
C PHE A 83 -1.47 15.42 -11.94
N ASP A 84 -2.61 15.69 -12.57
CA ASP A 84 -2.66 16.58 -13.74
C ASP A 84 -2.27 18.01 -13.28
N PRO A 85 -1.31 18.67 -13.93
CA PRO A 85 -0.92 20.04 -13.59
C PRO A 85 -2.11 21.01 -13.49
N GLN A 86 -3.14 20.84 -14.32
CA GLN A 86 -4.35 21.66 -14.24
C GLN A 86 -5.13 21.40 -12.94
N MET A 87 -5.30 20.14 -12.56
CA MET A 87 -5.98 19.76 -11.31
C MET A 87 -5.21 20.20 -10.07
N MET A 88 -3.87 20.10 -10.09
CA MET A 88 -3.01 20.60 -9.02
C MET A 88 -3.21 22.10 -8.78
N VAL A 89 -3.29 22.89 -9.86
CA VAL A 89 -3.56 24.34 -9.77
C VAL A 89 -4.97 24.61 -9.22
N GLN A 90 -5.97 23.81 -9.57
CA GLN A 90 -7.32 23.95 -9.01
C GLN A 90 -7.37 23.58 -7.53
N GLU A 91 -6.67 22.52 -7.11
CA GLU A 91 -6.61 22.08 -5.71
C GLU A 91 -6.09 23.19 -4.80
N LEU A 92 -5.02 23.89 -5.21
CA LEU A 92 -4.41 24.99 -4.45
C LEU A 92 -5.38 26.15 -4.16
N LYS A 93 -6.46 26.28 -4.93
CA LYS A 93 -7.53 27.27 -4.67
C LYS A 93 -8.52 26.80 -3.62
N LEU A 94 -8.56 25.52 -3.29
CA LEU A 94 -9.59 24.89 -2.46
C LEU A 94 -9.07 24.43 -1.10
N VAL A 95 -7.81 23.99 -1.03
CA VAL A 95 -7.19 23.46 0.20
C VAL A 95 -6.17 24.43 0.78
N ARG A 96 -5.98 24.39 2.11
CA ARG A 96 -4.99 25.22 2.81
C ARG A 96 -3.55 24.78 2.52
N TYR A 97 -3.34 23.46 2.48
CA TYR A 97 -2.05 22.85 2.19
C TYR A 97 -2.29 21.68 1.22
N SER A 98 -1.63 21.72 0.05
CA SER A 98 -1.69 20.62 -0.90
C SER A 98 -0.70 19.54 -0.50
N LEU A 99 -1.11 18.27 -0.63
CA LEU A 99 -0.21 17.13 -0.43
C LEU A 99 0.91 17.06 -1.48
N HIS A 100 0.75 17.72 -2.62
CA HIS A 100 1.82 17.86 -3.62
C HIS A 100 3.03 18.61 -3.05
N ASP A 101 2.84 19.45 -2.02
CA ASP A 101 3.92 19.94 -1.13
C ASP A 101 3.86 19.20 0.21
N PHE A 102 4.22 17.92 0.18
CA PHE A 102 4.20 17.06 1.36
C PHE A 102 5.04 17.66 2.52
N ALA A 103 6.14 18.34 2.22
CA ALA A 103 6.99 18.96 3.24
C ALA A 103 6.25 20.11 3.96
N ALA A 104 5.45 20.92 3.25
CA ALA A 104 4.59 21.91 3.88
C ALA A 104 3.48 21.27 4.72
N ALA A 105 2.82 20.23 4.21
CA ALA A 105 1.82 19.47 4.98
C ALA A 105 2.43 18.88 6.27
N VAL A 106 3.69 18.44 6.23
CA VAL A 106 4.42 17.96 7.41
C VAL A 106 4.67 19.06 8.45
N ARG A 107 4.93 20.29 8.01
CA ARG A 107 5.18 21.43 8.91
C ARG A 107 3.92 22.04 9.49
N GLN A 108 2.80 21.98 8.78
CA GLN A 108 1.63 22.81 9.08
C GLN A 108 0.44 22.01 9.60
N GLU A 109 0.19 20.81 9.07
CA GLU A 109 -0.94 19.99 9.53
C GLU A 109 -0.58 19.26 10.83
N HIS A 110 -1.43 19.38 11.86
CA HIS A 110 -1.24 18.74 13.15
C HIS A 110 -2.54 18.10 13.61
N GLY A 111 -2.43 16.87 14.14
CA GLY A 111 -3.57 16.03 14.47
C GLY A 111 -4.36 15.56 13.25
N VAL A 112 -5.53 14.99 13.51
CA VAL A 112 -6.51 14.60 12.50
C VAL A 112 -7.30 15.83 12.07
N LEU A 113 -7.24 16.13 10.78
CA LEU A 113 -8.01 17.21 10.16
C LEU A 113 -9.23 16.64 9.45
N ALA A 114 -10.42 17.16 9.78
CA ALA A 114 -11.62 16.94 9.00
C ALA A 114 -11.63 17.83 7.75
N MET A 115 -12.47 17.48 6.77
CA MET A 115 -12.57 18.19 5.49
C MET A 115 -12.75 19.71 5.68
N GLU A 116 -13.60 20.14 6.61
CA GLU A 116 -13.83 21.57 6.87
C GLU A 116 -12.59 22.31 7.40
N GLN A 117 -11.63 21.62 8.00
CA GLN A 117 -10.36 22.18 8.46
C GLN A 117 -9.31 22.18 7.35
N ILE A 118 -9.38 21.24 6.41
CA ILE A 118 -8.47 21.14 5.26
C ILE A 118 -8.82 22.18 4.20
N LEU A 119 -10.10 22.40 3.96
CA LEU A 119 -10.57 23.38 2.99
C LEU A 119 -10.31 24.81 3.47
N GLN A 120 -9.91 25.67 2.53
CA GLN A 120 -9.87 27.13 2.74
C GLN A 120 -11.16 27.81 2.26
N VAL A 121 -11.94 27.10 1.44
CA VAL A 121 -13.25 27.53 0.94
C VAL A 121 -14.39 26.84 1.70
N SER A 122 -15.62 27.36 1.55
CA SER A 122 -16.79 26.67 2.09
C SER A 122 -17.03 25.31 1.41
N ARG A 123 -17.66 24.36 2.10
CA ARG A 123 -18.05 23.07 1.50
C ARG A 123 -18.95 23.25 0.27
N HIS A 124 -19.81 24.28 0.27
CA HIS A 124 -20.66 24.60 -0.88
C HIS A 124 -19.84 25.04 -2.11
N GLU A 125 -18.80 25.85 -1.89
CA GLU A 125 -17.89 26.26 -2.95
C GLU A 125 -17.03 25.10 -3.46
N PHE A 126 -16.53 24.25 -2.57
CA PHE A 126 -15.81 23.03 -2.92
C PHE A 126 -16.64 22.14 -3.86
N ILE A 127 -17.90 21.84 -3.51
CA ILE A 127 -18.79 20.99 -4.32
C ILE A 127 -19.08 21.59 -5.71
N ARG A 128 -18.95 22.90 -5.87
CA ARG A 128 -19.18 23.59 -7.16
C ARG A 128 -17.92 23.72 -8.01
N SER A 129 -16.76 23.36 -7.47
CA SER A 129 -15.47 23.50 -8.17
C SER A 129 -15.27 22.45 -9.26
N ASP A 130 -14.42 22.77 -10.24
CA ASP A 130 -14.00 21.83 -11.28
C ASP A 130 -13.27 20.62 -10.66
N PHE A 131 -12.44 20.86 -9.64
CA PHE A 131 -11.77 19.79 -8.89
C PHE A 131 -12.77 18.79 -8.31
N TYR A 132 -13.86 19.26 -7.70
CA TYR A 132 -14.87 18.35 -7.19
C TYR A 132 -15.57 17.58 -8.32
N ASN A 133 -16.03 18.28 -9.35
CA ASN A 133 -16.81 17.66 -10.42
C ASN A 133 -16.01 16.66 -11.26
N GLU A 134 -14.73 16.93 -11.49
CA GLU A 134 -13.88 16.16 -12.39
C GLU A 134 -13.01 15.12 -11.70
N LEU A 135 -12.81 15.22 -10.38
CA LEU A 135 -11.97 14.30 -9.62
C LEU A 135 -12.65 13.80 -8.33
N ALA A 136 -13.05 14.68 -7.41
CA ALA A 136 -13.51 14.23 -6.09
C ALA A 136 -14.82 13.45 -6.17
N ARG A 137 -15.78 13.89 -7.00
CA ARG A 137 -17.07 13.23 -7.19
C ARG A 137 -16.94 11.87 -7.90
N PRO A 138 -16.22 11.72 -9.03
CA PRO A 138 -15.97 10.40 -9.61
C PRO A 138 -15.17 9.46 -8.70
N SER A 139 -14.32 10.00 -7.84
CA SER A 139 -13.59 9.26 -6.79
C SER A 139 -14.44 8.93 -5.56
N GLU A 140 -15.70 9.35 -5.52
CA GLU A 140 -16.59 9.23 -4.36
C GLU A 140 -16.06 9.88 -3.06
N TRP A 141 -15.29 10.95 -3.16
CA TRP A 141 -14.77 11.70 -2.01
C TRP A 141 -15.75 12.78 -1.56
N GLN A 142 -16.80 12.38 -0.84
CA GLN A 142 -17.80 13.31 -0.32
C GLN A 142 -17.38 13.97 1.00
N ASP A 143 -16.71 13.21 1.85
CA ASP A 143 -16.16 13.66 3.12
C ASP A 143 -14.85 12.90 3.37
N PHE A 144 -13.90 13.51 4.07
CA PHE A 144 -12.62 12.87 4.34
C PHE A 144 -11.92 13.40 5.59
N LEU A 145 -11.19 12.50 6.25
CA LEU A 145 -10.20 12.84 7.26
C LEU A 145 -8.80 12.83 6.65
N SER A 146 -7.91 13.68 7.17
CA SER A 146 -6.48 13.69 6.89
C SER A 146 -5.70 13.52 8.17
N LEU A 147 -4.76 12.58 8.17
CA LEU A 147 -3.79 12.43 9.24
C LEU A 147 -2.40 12.33 8.62
N VAL A 148 -1.56 13.35 8.84
CA VAL A 148 -0.16 13.27 8.44
C VAL A 148 0.65 12.58 9.54
N LEU A 149 1.23 11.43 9.22
CA LEU A 149 1.98 10.60 10.15
C LEU A 149 3.42 11.10 10.29
N ARG A 150 3.93 11.11 11.53
CA ARG A 150 5.29 11.56 11.86
C ARG A 150 5.99 10.58 12.78
N THR A 151 7.31 10.48 12.66
CA THR A 151 8.13 9.89 13.71
C THR A 151 8.10 10.77 14.97
N PRO A 152 8.51 10.25 16.15
CA PRO A 152 8.66 11.06 17.35
C PRO A 152 9.61 12.26 17.17
N GLN A 153 10.52 12.21 16.19
CA GLN A 153 11.44 13.29 15.83
C GLN A 153 10.82 14.32 14.86
N GLY A 154 9.54 14.19 14.51
CA GLY A 154 8.83 15.09 13.61
C GLY A 154 9.03 14.82 12.12
N ARG A 155 9.75 13.75 11.73
CA ARG A 155 9.93 13.39 10.31
C ARG A 155 8.62 12.86 9.74
N GLY A 156 8.14 13.46 8.64
CA GLY A 156 6.96 12.99 7.92
C GLY A 156 7.15 11.60 7.31
N LEU A 157 6.16 10.73 7.50
CA LEU A 157 6.15 9.36 6.97
C LEU A 157 5.20 9.21 5.78
N GLY A 158 4.07 9.89 5.84
CA GLY A 158 3.03 9.90 4.81
C GLY A 158 1.77 10.59 5.33
N SER A 159 0.75 10.68 4.50
CA SER A 159 -0.59 11.18 4.85
C SER A 159 -1.62 10.08 4.61
N LEU A 160 -2.34 9.72 5.67
CA LEU A 160 -3.47 8.82 5.63
C LEU A 160 -4.75 9.64 5.39
N LYS A 161 -5.52 9.28 4.37
CA LYS A 161 -6.86 9.81 4.11
C LYS A 161 -7.89 8.71 4.28
N LEU A 162 -8.94 9.00 5.05
CA LEU A 162 -10.11 8.13 5.18
C LEU A 162 -11.28 8.84 4.51
N CYS A 163 -11.79 8.29 3.40
CA CYS A 163 -12.83 8.91 2.59
C CYS A 163 -14.17 8.20 2.80
N ARG A 164 -15.25 8.99 2.80
CA ARG A 164 -16.63 8.53 2.80
C ARG A 164 -17.32 8.92 1.50
N LYS A 165 -18.14 8.00 1.00
CA LYS A 165 -18.90 8.17 -0.23
C LYS A 165 -20.13 9.07 -0.06
N PRO A 166 -20.74 9.53 -1.17
CA PRO A 166 -21.98 10.26 -1.12
C PRO A 166 -23.09 9.54 -0.33
N GLY A 167 -23.78 10.27 0.54
CA GLY A 167 -24.88 9.74 1.37
C GLY A 167 -24.46 9.19 2.74
N ALA A 168 -23.16 8.99 2.99
CA ALA A 168 -22.67 8.64 4.32
C ALA A 168 -22.73 9.85 5.28
N SER A 169 -22.87 9.58 6.58
CA SER A 169 -22.77 10.62 7.62
C SER A 169 -21.36 11.19 7.70
N ARG A 170 -21.23 12.40 8.23
CA ARG A 170 -19.91 13.02 8.49
C ARG A 170 -19.19 12.28 9.61
N PHE A 171 -17.86 12.37 9.62
CA PHE A 171 -17.05 11.85 10.71
C PHE A 171 -17.41 12.58 12.01
N VAL A 172 -17.71 11.80 13.05
CA VAL A 172 -18.05 12.35 14.37
C VAL A 172 -16.79 12.57 15.21
N SER A 173 -16.89 13.40 16.25
CA SER A 173 -15.75 13.74 17.11
C SER A 173 -15.12 12.53 17.78
N GLU A 174 -15.92 11.51 18.09
CA GLU A 174 -15.49 10.22 18.61
C GLU A 174 -14.51 9.52 17.65
N GLU A 175 -14.85 9.45 16.37
CA GLU A 175 -14.02 8.78 15.35
C GLU A 175 -12.71 9.54 15.11
N ILE A 176 -12.76 10.87 15.11
CA ILE A 176 -11.58 11.74 15.00
C ILE A 176 -10.66 11.50 16.20
N ALA A 177 -11.20 11.49 17.42
CA ALA A 177 -10.42 11.24 18.63
C ALA A 177 -9.82 9.82 18.66
N LEU A 178 -10.53 8.82 18.14
CA LEU A 178 -10.01 7.46 18.02
C LEU A 178 -8.84 7.40 17.04
N LEU A 179 -8.95 8.03 15.86
CA LEU A 179 -7.87 8.09 14.89
C LEU A 179 -6.64 8.83 15.44
N GLU A 180 -6.86 9.93 16.18
CA GLU A 180 -5.81 10.68 16.87
C GLU A 180 -5.03 9.78 17.86
N GLN A 181 -5.74 8.98 18.66
CA GLN A 181 -5.12 8.03 19.61
C GLN A 181 -4.33 6.92 18.90
N LEU A 182 -4.73 6.54 17.69
CA LEU A 182 -4.05 5.52 16.89
C LEU A 182 -2.81 6.05 16.18
N ALA A 183 -2.70 7.37 15.97
CA ALA A 183 -1.65 7.98 15.17
C ALA A 183 -0.21 7.52 15.51
N PRO A 184 0.21 7.39 16.80
CA PRO A 184 1.55 6.92 17.13
C PRO A 184 1.81 5.46 16.71
N TRP A 185 0.80 4.60 16.82
CA TRP A 185 0.89 3.19 16.43
C TRP A 185 0.95 3.05 14.91
N LEU A 186 0.11 3.80 14.19
CA LEU A 186 0.11 3.86 12.72
C LEU A 186 1.45 4.37 12.20
N ALA A 187 1.95 5.46 12.78
CA ALA A 187 3.25 6.02 12.43
C ALA A 187 4.36 5.00 12.65
N ARG A 188 4.35 4.26 13.77
CA ARG A 188 5.36 3.24 14.04
C ARG A 188 5.28 2.06 13.07
N ALA A 189 4.07 1.57 12.77
CA ALA A 189 3.87 0.45 11.85
C ALA A 189 4.29 0.79 10.41
N LEU A 190 4.00 2.01 9.96
CA LEU A 190 4.28 2.46 8.59
C LEU A 190 5.65 3.13 8.43
N GLN A 191 6.37 3.38 9.53
CA GLN A 191 7.75 3.87 9.47
C GLN A 191 8.62 2.84 8.74
N PRO A 192 9.34 3.23 7.67
CA PRO A 192 10.28 2.33 7.02
C PRO A 192 11.31 1.80 8.03
N GLY A 193 11.29 0.50 8.25
CA GLY A 193 12.31 -0.22 9.02
C GLY A 193 13.53 -0.59 8.17
N GLU A 194 14.52 -1.23 8.78
CA GLU A 194 15.55 -1.94 8.02
C GLU A 194 14.89 -3.07 7.23
N MET A 195 15.27 -3.20 5.95
CA MET A 195 14.70 -4.17 5.00
C MET A 195 14.65 -5.56 5.63
N ASP A 196 13.52 -6.28 5.51
CA ASP A 196 13.37 -7.63 6.09
C ASP A 196 14.48 -8.53 5.52
N ALA A 197 15.53 -8.74 6.32
CA ALA A 197 16.64 -9.62 5.96
C ALA A 197 16.16 -11.05 5.68
N GLN A 198 14.92 -11.41 6.06
CA GLN A 198 14.32 -12.73 5.86
C GLN A 198 13.48 -12.90 4.58
N GLY A 199 13.56 -11.98 3.63
CA GLY A 199 13.19 -12.21 2.24
C GLY A 199 11.72 -11.95 1.88
N SER A 200 11.48 -11.81 0.58
CA SER A 200 10.17 -11.58 -0.03
C SER A 200 9.59 -12.86 -0.62
N VAL A 201 8.27 -12.91 -0.81
CA VAL A 201 7.58 -14.01 -1.53
C VAL A 201 7.02 -13.48 -2.84
N VAL A 202 6.99 -14.33 -3.88
CA VAL A 202 6.25 -14.00 -5.10
C VAL A 202 4.77 -14.04 -4.75
N GLN A 203 4.08 -12.92 -4.95
CA GLN A 203 2.65 -12.85 -4.73
C GLN A 203 1.88 -13.12 -6.02
N ASP A 204 2.31 -12.50 -7.12
CA ASP A 204 1.61 -12.53 -8.39
C ASP A 204 2.59 -12.32 -9.55
N SER A 205 2.21 -12.76 -10.74
CA SER A 205 2.94 -12.51 -11.99
C SER A 205 2.02 -12.48 -13.20
N ALA A 206 2.34 -11.68 -14.20
CA ALA A 206 1.59 -11.62 -15.44
C ALA A 206 2.49 -11.24 -16.63
N MET A 207 1.95 -11.35 -17.84
CA MET A 207 2.60 -10.91 -19.07
C MET A 207 1.72 -9.90 -19.81
N LEU A 208 2.36 -8.88 -20.37
CA LEU A 208 1.80 -7.96 -21.35
C LEU A 208 2.58 -8.09 -22.65
N VAL A 209 1.95 -7.72 -23.75
CA VAL A 209 2.59 -7.74 -25.06
C VAL A 209 2.39 -6.38 -25.72
N ALA A 210 3.48 -5.81 -26.22
CA ALA A 210 3.51 -4.49 -26.83
C ALA A 210 4.33 -4.50 -28.13
N THR A 211 4.18 -3.46 -28.94
CA THR A 211 5.13 -3.17 -30.03
C THR A 211 6.45 -2.65 -29.45
N ALA A 212 7.51 -2.66 -30.25
CA ALA A 212 8.81 -2.10 -29.85
C ALA A 212 8.78 -0.60 -29.54
N GLU A 213 7.76 0.12 -30.02
CA GLU A 213 7.50 1.54 -29.75
C GLU A 213 6.68 1.75 -28.46
N GLY A 214 6.28 0.67 -27.79
CA GLY A 214 5.55 0.72 -26.52
C GLY A 214 4.04 0.92 -26.64
N ARG A 215 3.45 0.61 -27.81
CA ARG A 215 2.00 0.48 -27.96
C ARG A 215 1.55 -0.88 -27.42
N LEU A 216 0.59 -0.89 -26.51
CA LEU A 216 0.09 -2.14 -25.93
C LEU A 216 -0.76 -2.89 -26.97
N LEU A 217 -0.45 -4.17 -27.19
CA LEU A 217 -1.15 -5.07 -28.10
C LEU A 217 -2.09 -6.02 -27.35
N TRP A 218 -1.59 -6.65 -26.28
CA TRP A 218 -2.37 -7.58 -25.45
C TRP A 218 -2.06 -7.39 -23.97
N THR A 219 -3.09 -7.53 -23.15
CA THR A 219 -3.03 -7.48 -21.69
C THR A 219 -4.07 -8.43 -21.09
N SER A 220 -3.95 -8.72 -19.81
CA SER A 220 -4.91 -9.48 -19.03
C SER A 220 -5.35 -8.67 -17.80
N PRO A 221 -6.51 -8.98 -17.19
CA PRO A 221 -6.93 -8.30 -15.95
C PRO A 221 -5.88 -8.37 -14.82
N GLN A 222 -5.10 -9.46 -14.75
CA GLN A 222 -4.02 -9.59 -13.77
C GLN A 222 -2.84 -8.68 -14.11
N ALA A 223 -2.50 -8.53 -15.39
CA ALA A 223 -1.43 -7.64 -15.82
C ALA A 223 -1.80 -6.15 -15.62
N ASP A 224 -3.05 -5.80 -15.93
CA ASP A 224 -3.64 -4.50 -15.64
C ASP A 224 -3.64 -4.19 -14.14
N ARG A 225 -3.97 -5.17 -13.30
CA ARG A 225 -3.86 -5.00 -11.84
C ARG A 225 -2.40 -4.80 -11.42
N LEU A 226 -1.48 -5.62 -11.92
CA LEU A 226 -0.10 -5.62 -11.47
C LEU A 226 0.62 -4.34 -11.82
N MET A 227 0.53 -3.85 -13.06
CA MET A 227 1.20 -2.57 -13.32
C MET A 227 0.46 -1.38 -12.70
N ALA A 228 -0.84 -1.50 -12.35
CA ALA A 228 -1.54 -0.46 -11.60
C ALA A 228 -1.11 -0.47 -10.13
N LEU A 229 -0.50 -1.54 -9.64
CA LEU A 229 0.19 -1.57 -8.35
C LEU A 229 1.64 -1.08 -8.49
N ALA A 230 2.34 -1.44 -9.58
CA ALA A 230 3.75 -1.13 -9.79
C ALA A 230 4.03 0.34 -10.13
N PHE A 231 3.24 0.90 -11.04
CA PHE A 231 3.36 2.29 -11.47
C PHE A 231 2.34 3.19 -10.79
N GLY A 232 1.41 2.59 -10.03
CA GLY A 232 0.37 3.29 -9.28
C GLY A 232 -0.35 4.31 -10.17
N LEU A 233 -0.13 5.57 -9.79
CA LEU A 233 -0.72 6.79 -10.31
C LEU A 233 -0.27 7.15 -11.73
N ARG A 234 0.84 6.56 -12.19
CA ARG A 234 1.52 6.90 -13.45
C ARG A 234 1.10 6.01 -14.63
N TRP A 235 0.31 4.97 -14.39
CA TRP A 235 -0.25 4.13 -15.45
C TRP A 235 -1.76 4.31 -15.57
N TYR A 236 -2.17 5.23 -16.44
CA TYR A 236 -3.57 5.56 -16.67
C TYR A 236 -4.05 5.23 -18.09
N ARG A 237 -3.21 5.46 -19.10
CA ARG A 237 -3.53 5.13 -20.48
C ARG A 237 -3.34 3.64 -20.70
N ARG A 238 -4.42 2.86 -20.60
CA ARG A 238 -4.43 1.40 -20.84
C ARG A 238 -3.95 1.00 -22.26
N SER A 239 -3.77 1.94 -23.17
CA SER A 239 -3.24 1.72 -24.52
C SER A 239 -1.71 1.92 -24.65
N GLU A 240 -1.08 2.51 -23.64
CA GLU A 240 0.30 3.01 -23.72
C GLU A 240 1.13 2.56 -22.52
N LEU A 241 2.36 2.11 -22.76
CA LEU A 241 3.28 1.80 -21.67
C LEU A 241 3.79 3.08 -20.97
N PRO A 242 3.99 3.05 -19.64
CA PRO A 242 4.64 4.12 -18.89
C PRO A 242 6.03 4.49 -19.47
N PRO A 243 6.48 5.75 -19.33
CA PRO A 243 7.77 6.20 -19.87
C PRO A 243 8.96 5.31 -19.48
N ALA A 244 9.01 4.84 -18.23
CA ALA A 244 10.07 3.96 -17.75
C ALA A 244 10.16 2.63 -18.53
N LEU A 245 9.02 2.07 -18.94
CA LEU A 245 9.00 0.88 -19.79
C LEU A 245 9.34 1.19 -21.24
N ARG A 246 8.99 2.36 -21.76
CA ARG A 246 9.44 2.76 -23.11
C ARG A 246 10.96 2.88 -23.17
N PHE A 247 11.58 3.50 -22.16
CA PHE A 247 13.04 3.54 -22.04
C PHE A 247 13.66 2.13 -21.94
N LEU A 248 12.99 1.20 -21.26
CA LEU A 248 13.40 -0.20 -21.22
C LEU A 248 13.39 -0.85 -22.61
N LEU A 249 12.33 -0.61 -23.39
CA LEU A 249 12.20 -1.12 -24.77
C LEU A 249 13.26 -0.51 -25.71
N GLU A 250 13.51 0.80 -25.59
CA GLU A 250 14.58 1.49 -26.33
C GLU A 250 15.96 0.89 -26.03
N ARG A 251 16.27 0.66 -24.75
CA ARG A 251 17.53 0.01 -24.33
C ARG A 251 17.67 -1.41 -24.86
N MET A 252 16.58 -2.18 -24.84
CA MET A 252 16.57 -3.53 -25.39
C MET A 252 16.86 -3.54 -26.90
N ARG A 253 16.34 -2.56 -27.64
CA ARG A 253 16.63 -2.39 -29.08
C ARG A 253 18.10 -2.08 -29.34
N SER A 254 18.70 -1.16 -28.58
CA SER A 254 20.12 -0.80 -28.77
C SER A 254 21.07 -1.97 -28.52
N VAL A 255 20.72 -2.89 -27.62
CA VAL A 255 21.49 -4.11 -27.36
C VAL A 255 21.36 -5.13 -28.50
N GLY A 256 20.15 -5.28 -29.08
CA GLY A 256 19.91 -6.20 -30.19
C GLY A 256 20.51 -5.77 -31.54
N GLU A 257 20.87 -4.49 -31.70
CA GLU A 257 21.37 -3.90 -32.95
C GLU A 257 22.92 -3.87 -33.06
N GLY A 258 23.65 -4.49 -32.10
CA GLY A 258 25.05 -4.87 -32.30
C GLY A 258 26.12 -3.87 -31.85
N ASN A 259 25.81 -2.93 -30.96
CA ASN A 259 26.81 -2.04 -30.35
C ASN A 259 27.22 -2.51 -28.94
N THR A 260 27.66 -3.77 -28.81
CA THR A 260 28.25 -4.28 -27.56
C THR A 260 29.75 -4.06 -27.58
N ASP A 261 30.18 -2.97 -26.95
CA ASP A 261 31.56 -2.80 -26.52
C ASP A 261 31.82 -3.84 -25.41
N TRP A 262 32.62 -4.86 -25.69
CA TRP A 262 32.86 -6.02 -24.80
C TRP A 262 33.48 -5.66 -23.42
N GLY A 263 33.73 -4.37 -23.15
CA GLY A 263 34.23 -3.85 -21.88
C GLY A 263 33.15 -3.52 -20.83
N GLN A 264 31.86 -3.47 -21.19
CA GLN A 264 30.76 -3.27 -20.25
C GLN A 264 29.74 -4.40 -20.37
N ALA A 265 29.47 -5.09 -19.26
CA ALA A 265 28.43 -6.11 -19.22
C ALA A 265 27.08 -5.46 -19.60
N PRO A 266 26.36 -5.96 -20.61
CA PRO A 266 25.09 -5.35 -20.99
C PRO A 266 24.13 -5.43 -19.80
N GLU A 267 23.65 -4.28 -19.32
CA GLU A 267 22.57 -4.25 -18.34
C GLU A 267 21.38 -5.02 -18.92
N LEU A 268 20.93 -6.05 -18.18
CA LEU A 268 19.77 -6.85 -18.58
C LEU A 268 18.57 -5.90 -18.78
N PRO A 269 17.70 -6.14 -19.78
CA PRO A 269 16.49 -5.35 -19.99
C PRO A 269 15.45 -5.66 -18.90
N GLN A 270 15.77 -5.26 -17.67
CA GLN A 270 14.97 -5.38 -16.48
C GLN A 270 14.75 -3.99 -15.85
N LEU A 271 13.53 -3.76 -15.38
CA LEU A 271 13.16 -2.59 -14.57
C LEU A 271 12.62 -3.10 -13.23
N ASP A 272 13.24 -2.66 -12.14
CA ASP A 272 12.76 -2.97 -10.79
C ASP A 272 12.17 -1.73 -10.13
N LEU A 273 10.99 -1.89 -9.54
CA LEU A 273 10.24 -0.84 -8.85
C LEU A 273 9.91 -1.28 -7.43
N HIS A 274 9.75 -0.32 -6.52
CA HIS A 274 9.43 -0.60 -5.14
C HIS A 274 8.52 0.48 -4.54
N ASN A 275 7.40 0.06 -3.97
CA ASN A 275 6.44 0.95 -3.29
C ASN A 275 5.66 0.23 -2.17
N ALA A 276 4.60 0.87 -1.64
CA ALA A 276 3.73 0.29 -0.62
C ALA A 276 3.07 -1.04 -1.04
N SER A 277 2.94 -1.30 -2.34
CA SER A 277 2.39 -2.56 -2.85
C SER A 277 3.44 -3.68 -2.98
N GLY A 278 4.72 -3.39 -2.73
CA GLY A 278 5.81 -4.36 -2.76
C GLY A 278 6.89 -4.03 -3.79
N TRP A 279 7.62 -5.05 -4.20
CA TRP A 279 8.67 -5.01 -5.22
C TRP A 279 8.14 -5.57 -6.53
N PHE A 280 8.40 -4.89 -7.63
CA PHE A 280 8.01 -5.33 -8.97
C PHE A 280 9.26 -5.48 -9.83
N SER A 281 9.39 -6.62 -10.49
CA SER A 281 10.43 -6.86 -11.47
C SER A 281 9.79 -7.03 -12.83
N LEU A 282 10.15 -6.17 -13.77
CA LEU A 282 9.66 -6.16 -15.14
C LEU A 282 10.79 -6.58 -16.06
N ARG A 283 10.56 -7.61 -16.89
CA ARG A 283 11.55 -8.09 -17.86
C ARG A 283 10.96 -8.06 -19.25
N ALA A 284 11.64 -7.41 -20.17
CA ALA A 284 11.25 -7.37 -21.58
C ALA A 284 11.97 -8.48 -22.35
N THR A 285 11.27 -9.13 -23.27
CA THR A 285 11.81 -10.17 -24.15
C THR A 285 11.23 -9.99 -25.54
N GLN A 286 12.12 -9.90 -26.54
CA GLN A 286 11.71 -9.82 -27.93
C GLN A 286 11.01 -11.13 -28.35
N MET A 287 9.87 -11.00 -29.00
CA MET A 287 9.07 -12.12 -29.48
C MET A 287 9.20 -12.24 -31.00
N ALA A 288 9.34 -13.48 -31.48
CA ALA A 288 9.27 -13.79 -32.90
C ALA A 288 7.89 -14.36 -33.22
N ALA A 289 7.39 -14.06 -34.41
CA ALA A 289 6.17 -14.68 -34.92
C ALA A 289 6.40 -16.20 -35.09
N ALA A 290 5.41 -17.01 -34.73
CA ALA A 290 5.45 -18.44 -35.03
C ALA A 290 5.44 -18.63 -36.56
N ALA A 291 6.27 -19.54 -37.07
CA ALA A 291 6.40 -19.80 -38.50
C ALA A 291 5.01 -20.06 -39.15
N GLY A 292 4.69 -19.33 -40.22
CA GLY A 292 3.43 -19.46 -40.97
C GLY A 292 2.38 -18.35 -40.75
N SER A 293 2.71 -17.27 -40.04
CA SER A 293 1.80 -16.13 -39.81
C SER A 293 2.06 -14.91 -40.74
N GLY A 294 2.89 -15.09 -41.78
CA GLY A 294 3.37 -14.01 -42.65
C GLY A 294 2.88 -14.10 -44.10
N GLU A 295 1.62 -14.49 -44.35
CA GLU A 295 1.08 -14.48 -45.72
C GLU A 295 0.41 -13.15 -46.13
N ASP A 296 0.14 -12.23 -45.19
CA ASP A 296 -0.27 -10.86 -45.53
C ASP A 296 0.79 -9.88 -45.00
N GLY A 297 1.48 -9.21 -45.93
CA GLY A 297 2.59 -8.29 -45.69
C GLY A 297 2.24 -6.99 -44.95
N CYS A 298 1.53 -7.06 -43.83
CA CYS A 298 1.23 -5.94 -42.94
C CYS A 298 1.63 -6.31 -41.50
N HIS A 299 2.69 -5.63 -41.02
CA HIS A 299 3.27 -5.65 -39.66
C HIS A 299 4.40 -6.65 -39.41
N ASN A 300 5.58 -6.31 -39.94
CA ASN A 300 6.88 -6.71 -39.39
C ASN A 300 7.16 -6.00 -38.05
N ASP A 301 6.13 -5.84 -37.20
CA ASP A 301 6.23 -5.14 -35.93
C ASP A 301 7.00 -6.05 -34.98
N ARG A 302 8.19 -5.62 -34.56
CA ARG A 302 8.95 -6.29 -33.50
C ARG A 302 8.09 -6.29 -32.24
N VAL A 303 7.51 -7.44 -31.91
CA VAL A 303 6.68 -7.62 -30.73
C VAL A 303 7.57 -7.86 -29.51
N VAL A 304 7.15 -7.35 -28.36
CA VAL A 304 7.85 -7.51 -27.08
C VAL A 304 6.89 -8.05 -26.04
N GLY A 305 7.28 -9.16 -25.41
CA GLY A 305 6.63 -9.68 -24.20
C GLY A 305 7.27 -9.05 -22.98
N ILE A 306 6.45 -8.50 -22.08
CA ILE A 306 6.89 -7.89 -20.83
C ILE A 306 6.30 -8.70 -19.69
N HIS A 307 7.17 -9.40 -18.94
CA HIS A 307 6.78 -10.15 -17.76
C HIS A 307 6.89 -9.28 -16.51
N ILE A 308 5.81 -9.16 -15.74
CA ILE A 308 5.77 -8.50 -14.43
C ILE A 308 5.75 -9.56 -13.34
N THR A 309 6.61 -9.43 -12.34
CA THR A 309 6.55 -10.23 -11.11
C THR A 309 6.44 -9.31 -9.91
N GLN A 310 5.39 -9.47 -9.10
CA GLN A 310 5.25 -8.81 -7.81
C GLN A 310 5.79 -9.71 -6.70
N ARG A 311 6.62 -9.14 -5.85
CA ARG A 311 7.04 -9.72 -4.59
C ARG A 311 6.62 -8.83 -3.44
N VAL A 312 6.22 -9.42 -2.33
CA VAL A 312 5.86 -8.66 -1.11
C VAL A 312 6.63 -9.17 0.08
N ALA A 313 6.62 -8.36 1.15
CA ALA A 313 7.26 -8.74 2.40
C ALA A 313 6.49 -9.94 2.98
N ARG A 314 7.21 -10.96 3.46
CA ARG A 314 6.59 -12.15 4.05
C ARG A 314 5.62 -11.80 5.17
N VAL A 315 5.93 -10.78 5.97
CA VAL A 315 5.04 -10.28 7.02
C VAL A 315 3.74 -9.73 6.45
N ALA A 316 3.83 -8.86 5.44
CA ALA A 316 2.65 -8.27 4.78
C ALA A 316 1.76 -9.36 4.16
N HIS A 317 2.36 -10.41 3.60
CA HIS A 317 1.64 -11.57 3.07
C HIS A 317 1.01 -12.46 4.16
N LEU A 318 1.71 -12.64 5.28
CA LEU A 318 1.30 -13.52 6.38
C LEU A 318 0.12 -12.97 7.20
N LEU A 319 0.08 -11.64 7.42
CA LEU A 319 -0.91 -11.02 8.29
C LEU A 319 -2.37 -11.26 7.85
N PRO A 320 -2.74 -11.10 6.56
CA PRO A 320 -4.08 -11.48 6.07
C PRO A 320 -4.42 -12.94 6.31
N THR A 321 -3.50 -13.86 6.06
CA THR A 321 -3.70 -15.31 6.25
C THR A 321 -3.91 -15.64 7.73
N LEU A 322 -3.08 -15.08 8.63
CA LEU A 322 -3.24 -15.25 10.08
C LEU A 322 -4.57 -14.71 10.61
N ARG A 323 -5.06 -13.61 10.03
CA ARG A 323 -6.33 -13.00 10.39
C ARG A 323 -7.50 -13.91 9.99
N ALA A 324 -7.46 -14.50 8.80
CA ALA A 324 -8.51 -15.38 8.28
C ALA A 324 -8.78 -16.60 9.18
N LEU A 325 -7.81 -17.01 10.00
CA LEU A 325 -7.96 -18.11 10.95
C LEU A 325 -8.92 -17.82 12.12
N GLY A 326 -9.22 -16.54 12.38
CA GLY A 326 -10.07 -16.13 13.51
C GLY A 326 -9.52 -16.58 14.87
N LEU A 327 -8.19 -16.63 15.03
CA LEU A 327 -7.57 -16.99 16.29
C LEU A 327 -7.81 -15.92 17.37
N PRO A 328 -7.96 -16.30 18.65
CA PRO A 328 -7.87 -15.37 19.77
C PRO A 328 -6.58 -14.53 19.70
N GLN A 329 -6.65 -13.27 20.13
CA GLN A 329 -5.55 -12.30 19.98
C GLN A 329 -4.17 -12.84 20.42
N ARG A 330 -4.08 -13.44 21.62
CA ARG A 330 -2.83 -14.03 22.11
C ARG A 330 -2.35 -15.21 21.27
N GLN A 331 -3.25 -16.03 20.75
CA GLN A 331 -2.90 -17.13 19.85
C GLN A 331 -2.46 -16.60 18.47
N HIS A 332 -3.05 -15.51 17.99
CA HIS A 332 -2.65 -14.83 16.76
C HIS A 332 -1.22 -14.25 16.89
N GLU A 333 -0.93 -13.55 17.99
CA GLU A 333 0.42 -13.06 18.32
C GLU A 333 1.45 -14.21 18.37
N LEU A 334 1.13 -15.29 19.07
CA LEU A 334 2.01 -16.46 19.15
C LEU A 334 2.21 -17.13 17.78
N ALA A 335 1.16 -17.30 16.99
CA ALA A 335 1.22 -17.92 15.67
C ALA A 335 2.15 -17.15 14.73
N TYR A 336 2.11 -15.80 14.76
CA TYR A 336 3.03 -14.95 14.01
C TYR A 336 4.49 -15.31 14.30
N TRP A 337 4.90 -15.27 15.57
CA TRP A 337 6.29 -15.54 15.94
C TRP A 337 6.71 -17.00 15.71
N LEU A 338 5.78 -17.94 15.85
CA LEU A 338 6.00 -19.34 15.49
C LEU A 338 6.30 -19.48 13.99
N VAL A 339 5.59 -18.79 13.10
CA VAL A 339 5.89 -18.81 11.66
C VAL A 339 7.23 -18.14 11.37
N ARG A 340 7.56 -17.04 12.05
CA ARG A 340 8.84 -16.30 11.92
C ARG A 340 10.09 -17.04 12.43
N GLY A 341 9.98 -18.31 12.85
CA GLY A 341 11.16 -19.08 13.27
C GLY A 341 11.71 -18.75 14.67
N VAL A 342 11.10 -17.81 15.41
CA VAL A 342 11.54 -17.42 16.76
C VAL A 342 11.41 -18.59 17.77
N PRO A 343 12.43 -18.87 18.60
CA PRO A 343 12.35 -19.89 19.66
C PRO A 343 11.27 -19.57 20.72
N GLU A 344 10.56 -20.58 21.22
CA GLU A 344 9.39 -20.39 22.10
C GLU A 344 9.68 -19.61 23.39
N ASP A 345 10.86 -19.79 23.98
CA ASP A 345 11.31 -19.06 25.16
C ASP A 345 11.47 -17.56 24.87
N GLN A 346 11.93 -17.21 23.67
CA GLN A 346 12.02 -15.84 23.20
C GLN A 346 10.62 -15.28 22.88
N ILE A 347 9.71 -16.09 22.32
CA ILE A 347 8.33 -15.67 22.10
C ILE A 347 7.65 -15.35 23.43
N ALA A 348 7.81 -16.23 24.43
CA ALA A 348 7.26 -16.03 25.78
C ALA A 348 7.73 -14.71 26.39
N LYS A 349 9.04 -14.41 26.29
CA LYS A 349 9.62 -13.11 26.72
C LYS A 349 9.02 -11.92 25.96
N ARG A 350 8.91 -12.00 24.63
CA ARG A 350 8.35 -10.92 23.79
C ARG A 350 6.88 -10.63 24.13
N MET A 351 6.11 -11.67 24.41
CA MET A 351 4.69 -11.56 24.73
C MET A 351 4.42 -11.26 26.21
N GLY A 352 5.44 -11.28 27.07
CA GLY A 352 5.31 -11.08 28.52
C GLY A 352 4.55 -12.22 29.22
N ILE A 353 4.70 -13.46 28.75
CA ILE A 353 4.04 -14.66 29.30
C ILE A 353 5.05 -15.72 29.74
N SER A 354 4.62 -16.70 30.53
CA SER A 354 5.47 -17.83 30.91
C SER A 354 5.70 -18.80 29.74
N ALA A 355 6.81 -19.55 29.75
CA ALA A 355 7.09 -20.58 28.75
C ALA A 355 6.00 -21.67 28.71
N ASN A 356 5.41 -22.00 29.87
CA ASN A 356 4.30 -22.93 29.98
C ASN A 356 3.04 -22.39 29.29
N THR A 357 2.76 -21.09 29.44
CA THR A 357 1.63 -20.42 28.77
C THR A 357 1.82 -20.41 27.25
N ALA A 358 3.05 -20.13 26.77
CA ALA A 358 3.36 -20.21 25.35
C ALA A 358 3.17 -21.63 24.79
N THR A 359 3.64 -22.65 25.51
CA THR A 359 3.43 -24.07 25.16
C THR A 359 1.95 -24.42 25.10
N TYR A 360 1.16 -23.98 26.08
CA TYR A 360 -0.28 -24.20 26.11
C TYR A 360 -0.98 -23.60 24.90
N HIS A 361 -0.73 -22.31 24.61
CA HIS A 361 -1.32 -21.65 23.45
C HIS A 361 -0.89 -22.29 22.14
N ARG A 362 0.37 -22.73 22.00
CA ARG A 362 0.81 -23.47 20.81
C ARG A 362 0.00 -24.75 20.62
N ARG A 363 -0.19 -25.56 21.67
CA ARG A 363 -0.99 -26.79 21.59
C ARG A 363 -2.42 -26.50 21.16
N GLN A 364 -3.01 -25.40 21.65
CA GLN A 364 -4.35 -24.97 21.22
C GLN A 364 -4.38 -24.57 19.74
N ILE A 365 -3.39 -23.82 19.27
CA ILE A 365 -3.26 -23.45 17.85
C ILE A 365 -3.16 -24.71 16.98
N TYR A 366 -2.28 -25.64 17.35
CA TYR A 366 -2.05 -26.88 16.62
C TYR A 366 -3.31 -27.73 16.53
N THR A 367 -3.99 -27.92 17.67
CA THR A 367 -5.25 -28.65 17.74
C THR A 367 -6.33 -28.00 16.88
N ARG A 368 -6.45 -26.67 16.92
CA ARG A 368 -7.47 -25.92 16.19
C ARG A 368 -7.27 -25.95 14.67
N LEU A 369 -6.01 -25.92 14.23
CA LEU A 369 -5.65 -25.89 12.81
C LEU A 369 -5.38 -27.30 12.25
N GLY A 370 -5.43 -28.35 13.07
CA GLY A 370 -5.17 -29.73 12.65
C GLY A 370 -3.70 -29.98 12.26
N VAL A 371 -2.77 -29.13 12.72
CA VAL A 371 -1.32 -29.26 12.43
C VAL A 371 -0.61 -29.88 13.62
N GLN A 372 0.43 -30.68 13.36
CA GLN A 372 1.17 -31.41 14.40
C GLN A 372 2.56 -30.83 14.67
N SER A 373 3.06 -30.00 13.76
CA SER A 373 4.42 -29.45 13.85
C SER A 373 4.49 -27.98 13.46
N ARG A 374 5.58 -27.32 13.89
CA ARG A 374 5.88 -25.94 13.47
C ARG A 374 6.04 -25.83 11.95
N LYS A 375 6.62 -26.86 11.34
CA LYS A 375 6.81 -26.94 9.89
C LYS A 375 5.47 -27.04 9.15
N GLU A 376 4.54 -27.84 9.67
CA GLU A 376 3.16 -27.89 9.14
C GLU A 376 2.42 -26.58 9.32
N LEU A 377 2.55 -25.91 10.47
CA LEU A 377 1.98 -24.57 10.66
C LEU A 377 2.55 -23.56 9.66
N GLN A 378 3.87 -23.59 9.40
CA GLN A 378 4.51 -22.73 8.41
C GLN A 378 3.99 -23.02 7.00
N ALA A 379 3.90 -24.30 6.60
CA ALA A 379 3.36 -24.69 5.30
C ALA A 379 1.89 -24.26 5.14
N TYR A 380 1.08 -24.46 6.19
CA TYR A 380 -0.33 -24.07 6.24
C TYR A 380 -0.52 -22.57 6.01
N LEU A 381 0.42 -21.73 6.47
CA LEU A 381 0.34 -20.26 6.37
C LEU A 381 1.13 -19.66 5.20
N GLN A 382 1.79 -20.50 4.41
CA GLN A 382 2.46 -20.15 3.15
C GLN A 382 1.68 -20.61 1.91
N THR A 383 0.57 -21.34 2.12
CA THR A 383 -0.41 -21.69 1.09
C THR A 383 -1.42 -20.56 0.97
#